data_AF-A0A9X8EJF2-F1
#
_entry.id   AF-A0A9X8EJF2-F1
#
_cell.length_a   1.000
_cell.length_b   1.000
_cell.length_c   1.000
_cell.angle_alpha   90.00
_cell.angle_beta   90.00
_cell.angle_gamma   90.00
#
_symmetry.space_group_name_H-M   'P 1'
#
loop_
_entity.id
_entity.type
_entity.pdbx_description
1 polymer ?
#
loop_
_entity_poly.entity_id
_entity_poly.type
_entity_poly.pdbx_seq_one_letter_code
_entity_poly.pdbx_strand_id
1 'polypeptide(L)'
;MHYLTPDLCDAYPDLVQVLEPMFSNFGGRDSFGGQIVTVKCFEDNSLVKAQADLDGKGKVLVVDGGGSLRRALLGDMIAEKAAKNGWEGLVIYGCVRDVDALAQTNLGVQALASHPMKTDKRGIGDLNVVVTFAGVTFRPGEYVYADNNGVIVSPSPLKMPE
;
A
#
# COMPACT_ATOMS: atom_id res chain seq x y z
N MET A 1 0.20 14.52 -3.94
CA MET A 1 0.31 14.62 -5.41
C MET A 1 -0.74 13.67 -6.00
N HIS A 2 -1.44 14.07 -7.06
CA HIS A 2 -2.43 13.24 -7.74
C HIS A 2 -1.75 12.50 -8.90
N TYR A 3 -2.04 11.21 -9.06
CA TYR A 3 -1.53 10.36 -10.13
C TYR A 3 -2.68 9.76 -10.93
N LEU A 4 -2.46 9.56 -12.23
CA LEU A 4 -3.32 8.80 -13.12
C LEU A 4 -2.48 7.65 -13.69
N THR A 5 -2.80 6.41 -13.30
CA THR A 5 -2.04 5.24 -13.73
C THR A 5 -2.13 4.98 -15.25
N PRO A 6 -3.24 5.27 -15.96
CA PRO A 6 -3.27 5.18 -17.42
C PRO A 6 -2.22 6.08 -18.08
N ASP A 7 -2.15 7.36 -17.68
CA ASP A 7 -1.20 8.32 -18.26
C ASP A 7 0.26 7.91 -18.01
N LEU A 8 0.56 7.32 -16.84
CA LEU A 8 1.87 6.77 -16.54
C LEU A 8 2.19 5.54 -17.38
N CYS A 9 1.21 4.67 -17.64
CA CYS A 9 1.39 3.53 -18.55
C CYS A 9 1.67 3.99 -19.99
N ASP A 10 0.92 4.98 -20.48
CA ASP A 10 1.09 5.52 -21.82
C ASP A 10 2.45 6.21 -22.00
N ALA A 11 2.90 6.95 -20.98
CA ALA A 11 4.18 7.66 -21.01
C ALA A 11 5.41 6.75 -20.81
N TYR A 12 5.28 5.64 -20.08
CA TYR A 12 6.40 4.78 -19.67
C TYR A 12 6.13 3.27 -19.90
N PRO A 13 5.69 2.84 -21.09
CA PRO A 13 5.19 1.48 -21.32
C PRO A 13 6.23 0.38 -21.07
N ASP A 14 7.52 0.68 -21.28
CA ASP A 14 8.61 -0.28 -21.10
C ASP A 14 9.14 -0.34 -19.64
N LEU A 15 8.73 0.58 -18.78
CA LEU A 15 9.20 0.67 -17.40
C LEU A 15 8.19 0.16 -16.38
N VAL A 16 6.89 0.25 -16.69
CA VAL A 16 5.83 -0.06 -15.74
C VAL A 16 5.47 -1.53 -15.74
N GLN A 17 5.17 -2.05 -14.55
CA GLN A 17 4.48 -3.33 -14.38
C GLN A 17 3.14 -3.07 -13.70
N VAL A 18 2.07 -3.61 -14.27
CA VAL A 18 0.70 -3.48 -13.73
C VAL A 18 0.40 -4.68 -12.85
N LEU A 19 -0.08 -4.45 -11.63
CA LEU A 19 -0.55 -5.51 -10.75
C LEU A 19 -1.80 -6.16 -11.34
N GLU A 20 -2.00 -7.45 -11.07
CA GLU A 20 -3.29 -8.11 -11.32
C GLU A 20 -4.45 -7.36 -10.63
N PRO A 21 -5.61 -7.18 -11.30
CA PRO A 21 -6.67 -6.28 -10.87
C PRO A 21 -7.54 -6.89 -9.77
N MET A 22 -6.99 -7.01 -8.56
CA MET A 22 -7.64 -7.63 -7.40
C MET A 22 -7.74 -6.72 -6.16
N PHE A 23 -7.24 -5.50 -6.24
CA PHE A 23 -7.26 -4.54 -5.14
C PHE A 23 -8.43 -3.57 -5.27
N SER A 24 -8.94 -3.12 -4.11
CA SER A 24 -9.97 -2.09 -3.99
C SER A 24 -9.44 -0.92 -3.19
N ASN A 25 -9.92 0.28 -3.52
CA ASN A 25 -9.59 1.49 -2.78
C ASN A 25 -10.47 1.64 -1.52
N PHE A 26 -9.84 1.90 -0.39
CA PHE A 26 -10.47 2.12 0.92
C PHE A 26 -10.07 3.44 1.56
N GLY A 27 -9.11 4.17 0.99
CA GLY A 27 -8.58 5.40 1.58
C GLY A 27 -9.38 6.63 1.16
N GLY A 28 -9.23 7.74 1.88
CA GLY A 28 -9.80 9.03 1.48
C GLY A 28 -9.01 9.73 0.37
N ARG A 29 -7.84 9.21 -0.02
CA ARG A 29 -7.12 9.62 -1.23
C ARG A 29 -7.28 8.58 -2.32
N ASP A 30 -7.93 8.97 -3.40
CA ASP A 30 -8.19 8.11 -4.55
C ASP A 30 -6.94 7.75 -5.36
N SER A 31 -5.87 8.56 -5.26
CA SER A 31 -4.58 8.25 -5.84
C SER A 31 -3.38 8.68 -4.99
N PHE A 32 -2.30 7.91 -5.11
CA PHE A 32 -1.08 8.07 -4.35
C PHE A 32 0.09 7.36 -5.03
N GLY A 33 1.31 7.69 -4.62
CA GLY A 33 2.50 7.04 -5.14
C GLY A 33 3.74 7.51 -4.41
N GLY A 34 4.82 6.74 -4.51
CA GLY A 34 6.06 7.04 -3.80
C GLY A 34 7.02 5.86 -3.75
N GLN A 35 8.12 6.06 -3.01
CA GLN A 35 9.14 5.05 -2.83
C GLN A 35 8.63 3.89 -1.96
N ILE A 36 8.88 2.67 -2.38
CA ILE A 36 8.42 1.44 -1.73
C ILE A 36 9.22 1.19 -0.45
N VAL A 37 8.47 0.96 0.64
CA VAL A 37 8.94 0.28 1.86
C VAL A 37 8.14 -0.99 2.00
N THR A 38 8.78 -2.15 2.13
CA THR A 38 8.07 -3.43 2.19
C THR A 38 7.99 -3.97 3.61
N VAL A 39 6.87 -4.62 3.92
CA VAL A 39 6.70 -5.46 5.10
C VAL A 39 6.19 -6.82 4.63
N LYS A 40 6.85 -7.89 5.03
CA LYS A 40 6.37 -9.26 4.85
C LYS A 40 5.91 -9.80 6.19
N CYS A 41 4.64 -10.18 6.31
CA CYS A 41 4.09 -10.76 7.51
C CYS A 41 2.94 -11.72 7.19
N PHE A 42 2.40 -12.38 8.21
CA PHE A 42 1.22 -13.21 8.06
C PHE A 42 0.39 -13.17 9.34
N GLU A 43 -0.78 -12.54 9.27
CA GLU A 43 -1.71 -12.40 10.40
C GLU A 43 -1.09 -11.80 11.68
N ASP A 44 -0.05 -10.97 11.50
CA ASP A 44 0.58 -10.15 12.52
C ASP A 44 0.94 -8.80 11.91
N ASN A 45 0.31 -7.72 12.38
CA ASN A 45 0.54 -6.37 11.88
C ASN A 45 1.52 -5.54 12.75
N SER A 46 2.35 -6.20 13.55
CA SER A 46 3.32 -5.53 14.44
C SER A 46 4.23 -4.58 13.68
N LEU A 47 4.81 -5.01 12.55
CA LEU A 47 5.66 -4.16 11.73
C LEU A 47 4.89 -3.08 10.96
N VAL A 48 3.66 -3.36 10.52
CA VAL A 48 2.79 -2.34 9.90
C VAL A 48 2.55 -1.18 10.85
N LYS A 49 2.21 -1.48 12.12
CA LYS A 49 2.08 -0.46 13.16
C LYS A 49 3.40 0.29 13.37
N ALA A 50 4.52 -0.42 13.47
CA ALA A 50 5.82 0.21 13.72
C ALA A 50 6.22 1.17 12.59
N GLN A 51 5.99 0.82 11.33
CA GLN A 51 6.28 1.68 10.18
C GLN A 51 5.36 2.89 10.10
N ALA A 52 4.07 2.73 10.40
CA ALA A 52 3.12 3.85 10.44
C ALA A 52 3.49 4.92 11.49
N ASP A 53 4.27 4.56 12.52
CA ASP A 53 4.79 5.49 13.54
C ASP A 53 6.05 6.26 13.07
N LEU A 54 6.59 6.00 11.86
CA LEU A 54 7.77 6.64 11.28
C LEU A 54 7.42 7.62 10.15
N ASP A 55 8.36 8.50 9.79
CA ASP A 55 8.23 9.45 8.66
C ASP A 55 8.10 8.72 7.31
N GLY A 56 6.90 8.87 6.74
CA GLY A 56 6.46 8.27 5.49
C GLY A 56 6.46 9.22 4.30
N LYS A 57 6.95 10.45 4.44
CA LYS A 57 6.87 11.46 3.36
C LYS A 57 7.46 10.93 2.05
N GLY A 58 6.65 10.94 0.99
CA GLY A 58 7.03 10.43 -0.33
C GLY A 58 7.21 8.92 -0.44
N LYS A 59 6.73 8.15 0.56
CA LYS A 59 6.82 6.69 0.62
C LYS A 59 5.45 6.03 0.64
N VAL A 60 5.43 4.79 0.15
CA VAL A 60 4.26 3.90 0.19
C VAL A 60 4.65 2.62 0.91
N LEU A 61 3.84 2.21 1.89
CA LEU A 61 4.06 0.95 2.61
C LEU A 61 3.38 -0.19 1.86
N VAL A 62 4.18 -1.11 1.32
CA VAL A 62 3.71 -2.30 0.61
C VAL A 62 3.78 -3.49 1.56
N VAL A 63 2.61 -4.01 1.94
CA VAL A 63 2.48 -5.07 2.93
C VAL A 63 2.09 -6.37 2.24
N ASP A 64 3.02 -7.31 2.18
CA ASP A 64 2.73 -8.71 1.87
C ASP A 64 2.21 -9.39 3.14
N GLY A 65 0.88 -9.51 3.24
CA GLY A 65 0.17 -10.22 4.30
C GLY A 65 -0.15 -11.68 3.98
N GLY A 66 0.43 -12.22 2.89
CA GLY A 66 0.11 -13.54 2.36
C GLY A 66 -1.31 -13.69 1.82
N GLY A 67 -2.00 -12.58 1.53
CA GLY A 67 -3.35 -12.58 0.96
C GLY A 67 -4.43 -13.12 1.91
N SER A 68 -4.16 -13.16 3.21
CA SER A 68 -5.11 -13.72 4.18
C SER A 68 -6.40 -12.90 4.24
N LEU A 69 -7.53 -13.60 4.08
CA LEU A 69 -8.88 -13.06 4.25
C LEU A 69 -9.45 -13.28 5.66
N ARG A 70 -8.61 -13.65 6.65
CA ARG A 70 -9.05 -14.06 7.99
C ARG A 70 -8.79 -13.00 9.07
N ARG A 71 -7.94 -12.01 8.79
CA ARG A 71 -7.50 -10.98 9.73
C ARG A 71 -7.23 -9.67 9.00
N ALA A 72 -7.53 -8.54 9.63
CA ALA A 72 -7.18 -7.21 9.14
C ALA A 72 -5.79 -6.76 9.64
N LEU A 73 -4.98 -6.27 8.70
CA LEU A 73 -3.63 -5.75 8.96
C LEU A 73 -3.61 -4.23 9.19
N LEU A 74 -4.65 -3.53 8.73
CA LEU A 74 -4.83 -2.08 8.93
C LEU A 74 -6.24 -1.79 9.45
N GLY A 75 -6.33 -0.83 10.36
CA GLY A 75 -7.57 -0.18 10.80
C GLY A 75 -7.32 1.30 11.04
N ASP A 76 -8.36 2.01 11.47
CA ASP A 76 -8.42 3.47 11.63
C ASP A 76 -7.19 4.06 12.35
N MET A 77 -6.86 3.56 13.55
CA MET A 77 -5.78 4.12 14.38
C MET A 77 -4.40 4.06 13.72
N ILE A 78 -4.14 3.01 12.94
CA ILE A 78 -2.85 2.87 12.25
C ILE A 78 -2.85 3.76 11.00
N ALA A 79 -3.97 3.85 10.29
CA ALA A 79 -4.12 4.71 9.12
C ALA A 79 -3.99 6.20 9.50
N GLU A 80 -4.66 6.65 10.57
CA GLU A 80 -4.53 8.03 11.05
C GLU A 80 -3.08 8.40 11.41
N LYS A 81 -2.35 7.47 12.04
CA LYS A 81 -0.92 7.67 12.34
C LYS A 81 -0.08 7.77 11.08
N ALA A 82 -0.29 6.87 10.12
CA ALA A 82 0.41 6.90 8.85
C ALA A 82 0.15 8.24 8.11
N ALA A 83 -1.11 8.69 8.08
CA ALA A 83 -1.48 9.98 7.50
C ALA A 83 -0.79 11.16 8.21
N LYS A 84 -0.82 11.20 9.55
CA LYS A 84 -0.13 12.23 10.35
C LYS A 84 1.38 12.25 10.14
N ASN A 85 1.98 11.08 9.91
CA ASN A 85 3.42 10.92 9.65
C ASN A 85 3.77 11.02 8.15
N GLY A 86 2.84 11.48 7.31
CA GLY A 86 3.12 11.87 5.93
C GLY A 86 3.22 10.71 4.93
N TRP A 87 2.78 9.49 5.28
CA TRP A 87 2.72 8.39 4.32
C TRP A 87 1.81 8.75 3.15
N GLU A 88 2.24 8.42 1.93
CA GLU A 88 1.43 8.66 0.72
C GLU A 88 0.28 7.68 0.62
N GLY A 89 0.53 6.42 1.01
CA GLY A 89 -0.48 5.39 1.12
C GLY A 89 0.08 4.03 1.51
N LEU A 90 -0.82 3.04 1.55
CA LEU A 90 -0.51 1.65 1.83
C LEU A 90 -1.14 0.75 0.77
N VAL A 91 -0.38 -0.25 0.33
CA VAL A 91 -0.89 -1.36 -0.50
C VAL A 91 -0.80 -2.63 0.34
N ILE A 92 -1.93 -3.27 0.63
CA ILE A 92 -2.03 -4.39 1.55
C ILE A 92 -2.51 -5.63 0.81
N TYR A 93 -1.59 -6.58 0.58
CA TYR A 93 -1.95 -7.92 0.11
C TYR A 93 -2.54 -8.74 1.28
N GLY A 94 -3.80 -8.43 1.58
CA GLY A 94 -4.57 -8.94 2.72
C GLY A 94 -5.78 -8.05 3.00
N CYS A 95 -6.36 -8.16 4.20
CA CYS A 95 -7.54 -7.38 4.58
C CYS A 95 -7.25 -6.14 5.42
N VAL A 96 -8.21 -5.21 5.41
CA VAL A 96 -8.31 -4.02 6.27
C VAL A 96 -9.62 -4.02 7.07
N ARG A 97 -9.83 -3.04 7.94
CA ARG A 97 -11.11 -2.84 8.66
C ARG A 97 -11.32 -1.37 8.98
N ASP A 98 -12.44 -1.05 9.63
CA ASP A 98 -12.82 0.32 9.99
C ASP A 98 -12.99 1.20 8.74
N VAL A 99 -13.56 0.62 7.68
CA VAL A 99 -13.55 1.16 6.31
C VAL A 99 -14.22 2.52 6.17
N ASP A 100 -15.27 2.79 6.96
CA ASP A 100 -15.93 4.10 6.96
C ASP A 100 -14.98 5.21 7.44
N ALA A 101 -14.12 4.90 8.42
CA ALA A 101 -13.09 5.83 8.90
C ALA A 101 -11.90 5.92 7.92
N LEU A 102 -11.50 4.80 7.30
CA LEU A 102 -10.46 4.80 6.28
C LEU A 102 -10.82 5.71 5.09
N ALA A 103 -12.08 5.67 4.64
CA ALA A 103 -12.59 6.49 3.55
C ALA A 103 -12.56 8.01 3.84
N GLN A 104 -12.46 8.40 5.12
CA GLN A 104 -12.33 9.80 5.54
C GLN A 104 -10.88 10.18 5.92
N THR A 105 -9.96 9.21 5.91
CA THR A 105 -8.56 9.45 6.26
C THR A 105 -7.80 9.97 5.05
N ASN A 106 -7.05 11.07 5.19
CA ASN A 106 -6.22 11.66 4.13
C ASN A 106 -4.98 10.80 3.82
N LEU A 107 -5.21 9.61 3.26
CA LEU A 107 -4.24 8.55 3.02
C LEU A 107 -4.76 7.64 1.91
N GLY A 108 -3.88 7.19 1.01
CA GLY A 108 -4.22 6.15 0.05
C GLY A 108 -4.22 4.77 0.69
N VAL A 109 -5.24 3.94 0.44
CA VAL A 109 -5.28 2.55 0.94
C VAL A 109 -5.84 1.64 -0.14
N GLN A 110 -5.01 0.73 -0.64
CA GLN A 110 -5.42 -0.35 -1.55
C GLN A 110 -5.31 -1.68 -0.81
N ALA A 111 -6.37 -2.49 -0.81
CA ALA A 111 -6.37 -3.80 -0.15
C ALA A 111 -7.26 -4.81 -0.88
N LEU A 112 -7.18 -6.10 -0.53
CA LEU A 112 -8.00 -7.13 -1.17
C LEU A 112 -9.47 -7.06 -0.74
N ALA A 113 -9.71 -6.90 0.57
CA ALA A 113 -11.04 -6.90 1.16
C ALA A 113 -11.04 -6.27 2.56
N SER A 114 -12.23 -6.12 3.13
CA SER A 114 -12.38 -5.82 4.56
C SER A 114 -12.58 -7.12 5.37
N HIS A 115 -12.09 -7.14 6.61
CA HIS A 115 -12.33 -8.22 7.57
C HIS A 115 -12.29 -7.67 9.00
N PRO A 116 -13.34 -7.83 9.83
CA PRO A 116 -13.45 -7.09 11.11
C PRO A 116 -12.43 -7.54 12.17
N MET A 117 -11.94 -8.78 12.07
CA MET A 117 -11.07 -9.38 13.08
C MET A 117 -9.64 -8.86 13.02
N LYS A 118 -9.11 -8.31 14.12
CA LYS A 118 -7.70 -7.92 14.25
C LYS A 118 -6.76 -9.14 14.30
N THR A 119 -5.48 -8.88 14.07
CA THR A 119 -4.37 -9.81 14.36
C THR A 119 -3.98 -9.82 15.84
N ASP A 120 -3.23 -10.86 16.24
CA ASP A 120 -2.42 -10.83 17.46
C ASP A 120 -1.05 -10.22 17.13
N LYS A 121 -0.54 -9.34 17.98
CA LYS A 121 0.76 -8.71 17.77
C LYS A 121 1.84 -9.49 18.53
N ARG A 122 2.72 -10.15 17.80
CA ARG A 122 3.82 -10.98 18.34
C ARG A 122 5.19 -10.49 17.87
N GLY A 123 5.25 -9.39 17.12
CA GLY A 123 6.49 -8.85 16.57
C GLY A 123 7.01 -9.64 15.36
N ILE A 124 6.18 -10.46 14.72
CA ILE A 124 6.62 -11.34 13.63
C ILE A 124 6.48 -10.63 12.28
N GLY A 125 7.55 -10.68 11.49
CA GLY A 125 7.60 -10.20 10.11
C GLY A 125 9.00 -9.73 9.73
N ASP A 126 9.17 -9.46 8.44
CA ASP A 126 10.41 -8.95 7.87
C ASP A 126 10.17 -7.56 7.27
N LEU A 127 11.13 -6.65 7.45
CA LEU A 127 11.11 -5.29 6.93
C LEU A 127 12.11 -5.16 5.77
N ASN A 128 11.73 -4.44 4.71
CA ASN A 128 12.59 -4.14 3.56
C ASN A 128 13.19 -5.40 2.92
N VAL A 129 12.39 -6.46 2.81
CA VAL A 129 12.69 -7.65 1.99
C VAL A 129 11.95 -7.57 0.66
N VAL A 130 12.45 -8.24 -0.36
CA VAL A 130 11.73 -8.35 -1.63
C VAL A 130 10.46 -9.18 -1.40
N VAL A 131 9.32 -8.71 -1.88
CA VAL A 131 8.02 -9.41 -1.79
C VAL A 131 7.39 -9.53 -3.18
N THR A 132 6.64 -10.60 -3.42
CA THR A 132 6.03 -10.89 -4.72
C THR A 132 4.59 -11.34 -4.55
N PHE A 133 3.65 -10.60 -5.15
CA PHE A 133 2.23 -10.92 -5.16
C PHE A 133 1.54 -10.22 -6.34
N ALA A 134 0.35 -10.69 -6.72
CA ALA A 134 -0.46 -10.11 -7.81
C ALA A 134 0.33 -9.91 -9.12
N GLY A 135 1.16 -10.90 -9.48
CA GLY A 135 1.97 -10.88 -10.71
C GLY A 135 3.21 -9.97 -10.68
N VAL A 136 3.47 -9.22 -9.60
CA VAL A 136 4.53 -8.22 -9.51
C VAL A 136 5.47 -8.47 -8.33
N THR A 137 6.75 -8.15 -8.50
CA THR A 137 7.75 -8.16 -7.44
C THR A 137 8.04 -6.74 -6.99
N PHE A 138 7.88 -6.47 -5.70
CA PHE A 138 8.16 -5.17 -5.08
C PHE A 138 9.52 -5.22 -4.41
N ARG A 139 10.40 -4.29 -4.78
CA ARG A 139 11.71 -4.13 -4.13
C ARG A 139 11.73 -2.82 -3.34
N PRO A 140 12.24 -2.83 -2.10
CA PRO A 140 12.46 -1.59 -1.35
C PRO A 140 13.31 -0.60 -2.16
N GLY A 141 12.89 0.66 -2.19
CA GLY A 141 13.59 1.72 -2.91
C GLY A 141 13.10 1.98 -4.34
N GLU A 142 12.40 1.02 -4.96
CA GLU A 142 11.65 1.22 -6.21
C GLU A 142 10.38 2.05 -5.94
N TYR A 143 9.53 2.25 -6.96
CA TYR A 143 8.37 3.14 -6.88
C TYR A 143 7.07 2.43 -7.21
N VAL A 144 6.02 2.78 -6.50
CA VAL A 144 4.65 2.30 -6.72
C VAL A 144 3.71 3.50 -6.87
N TYR A 145 2.74 3.37 -7.76
CA TYR A 145 1.69 4.35 -8.01
C TYR A 145 0.36 3.63 -8.05
N ALA A 146 -0.67 4.23 -7.47
CA ALA A 146 -2.00 3.66 -7.41
C ALA A 146 -3.05 4.74 -7.60
N ASP A 147 -4.11 4.38 -8.31
CA ASP A 147 -5.36 5.13 -8.40
C ASP A 147 -6.56 4.18 -8.50
N ASN A 148 -7.73 4.68 -8.88
CA ASN A 148 -8.93 3.86 -9.03
C ASN A 148 -8.89 2.91 -10.25
N ASN A 149 -7.94 3.07 -11.18
CA ASN A 149 -7.77 2.19 -12.34
C ASN A 149 -6.91 0.96 -12.00
N GLY A 150 -5.92 1.13 -11.12
CA GLY A 150 -5.07 0.02 -10.69
C GLY A 150 -3.84 0.46 -9.92
N VAL A 151 -2.89 -0.46 -9.79
CA VAL A 151 -1.60 -0.24 -9.15
C VAL A 151 -0.50 -0.61 -10.14
N ILE A 152 0.52 0.24 -10.24
CA ILE A 152 1.69 0.03 -11.09
C ILE A 152 2.98 0.20 -10.30
N VAL A 153 4.03 -0.48 -10.75
CA VAL A 153 5.39 -0.40 -10.17
C VAL A 153 6.38 0.03 -11.26
N SER A 154 7.38 0.81 -10.86
CA SER A 154 8.49 1.24 -11.71
C SER A 154 9.82 1.15 -10.94
N PRO A 155 10.93 0.78 -11.59
CA PRO A 155 12.25 0.73 -10.94
C PRO A 155 12.80 2.13 -10.58
N SER A 156 12.26 3.20 -11.18
CA SER A 156 12.70 4.59 -11.00
C SER A 156 11.51 5.54 -10.84
N PRO A 157 11.69 6.74 -10.26
CA PRO A 157 10.59 7.67 -10.05
C PRO A 157 10.07 8.22 -11.38
N LEU A 158 8.77 8.07 -11.60
CA LEU A 158 8.04 8.62 -12.73
C LEU A 158 7.48 10.01 -12.41
N LYS A 159 7.37 10.85 -13.43
CA LYS A 159 6.69 12.14 -13.39
C LYS A 159 5.40 12.05 -14.18
N MET A 160 4.34 12.65 -13.67
CA MET A 160 3.11 12.83 -14.44
C MET A 160 3.43 13.64 -15.71
N PRO A 161 2.94 13.21 -16.89
CA PRO A 161 3.00 14.04 -18.10
C PRO A 161 2.21 15.34 -17.89
N GLU A 162 2.58 16.38 -18.66
CA GLU A 162 1.88 17.68 -18.68
C GLU A 162 0.53 17.61 -19.39
#